data_AF-A0A5A7NRX9-F1
#
_entry.id   AF-A0A5A7NRX9-F1
#
_cell.length_a   1.000
_cell.length_b   1.000
_cell.length_c   1.000
_cell.angle_alpha   90.00
_cell.angle_beta   90.00
_cell.angle_gamma   90.00
#
_symmetry.space_group_name_H-M   'P 1'
#
loop_
_entity.id
_entity.type
_entity.pdbx_description
1 polymer ?
#
loop_
_entity_poly.entity_id
_entity_poly.type
_entity_poly.pdbx_seq_one_letter_code
_entity_poly.pdbx_strand_id
1 'polypeptide(L)'
;MGVTVWERSGGELAELVLSGRERHLVVVSRKLGEEPLHFDAAYVAGEVGDWADVVVIENGQMTEDFADGLPLTWEVWGNAARAYRYAETGGQRGTPTKYFTPRFPRDLPRMTEDLIDLVLRLPMPKGGAPAAVTGPLPVVPQRRSGTVTGFIGEGERAWVELEDGSRAHIRQADVVPGARLDWLLAKGQPVAGLLDPDTRVLDISASVSRPRLAKAYTWGQVVLCLVESAEADRAVLSPLPGESLTIGRAEISSNDLDDVDSLLSPGQVVPARLVQNKGLKRLVLVDVDDDEPVVPCPAFVEGGLPWLELGRDLLPPEEDDGRFLPSGSAAVESAAVPVTGGGTSAAPSGPAETVDPGRALRTALLEIDSLKAQLRAAGGTSGVGIPNPARTEVAEPGEDWAVLEQELLDQLRQLTEENTRLQKANRQLTKQRNDAQERARKAVRSRPAAERSALELFGTVEEALRHEVHSAWVGRISPAEKADLPLASYRVGPKFVESYFAQPAEVRSKAAKALVDLLVGRAGYVNGREVHPLRTGLGGNNPQQAREDGALCFRMAVENNVPSARRVHFWKLPDGDIELHEVVLHDRYDV
;
A
#
# COMPACT_ATOMS: atom_id res chain seq x y z
N MET A 1 -32.82 6.73 14.65
CA MET A 1 -32.85 5.82 15.81
C MET A 1 -31.57 6.06 16.58
N GLY A 2 -31.69 6.33 17.87
CA GLY A 2 -30.71 7.14 18.60
C GLY A 2 -29.87 6.35 19.58
N VAL A 3 -28.66 6.86 19.82
CA VAL A 3 -27.86 6.54 21.00
C VAL A 3 -28.74 6.64 22.23
N THR A 4 -28.76 5.58 23.04
CA THR A 4 -29.44 5.61 24.33
C THR A 4 -28.41 5.84 25.41
N VAL A 5 -28.49 6.99 26.08
CA VAL A 5 -27.77 7.17 27.35
C VAL A 5 -28.52 6.35 28.40
N TRP A 6 -27.81 5.43 29.05
CA TRP A 6 -28.45 4.55 30.02
C TRP A 6 -28.54 5.22 31.38
N GLU A 7 -29.76 5.48 31.83
CA GLU A 7 -30.04 6.15 33.10
C GLU A 7 -30.44 5.17 34.22
N ARG A 8 -30.47 3.86 33.95
CA ARG A 8 -30.84 2.80 34.90
C ARG A 8 -29.60 2.15 35.52
N SER A 9 -29.78 1.19 36.43
CA SER A 9 -28.64 0.51 37.09
C SER A 9 -27.80 -0.34 36.11
N GLY A 10 -26.55 -0.61 36.47
CA GLY A 10 -25.66 -1.50 35.70
C GLY A 10 -26.15 -2.94 35.68
N GLY A 11 -26.75 -3.40 36.78
CA GLY A 11 -27.37 -4.73 36.86
C GLY A 11 -28.50 -4.92 35.85
N GLU A 12 -29.36 -3.91 35.65
CA GLU A 12 -30.41 -3.97 34.62
C GLU A 12 -29.84 -4.00 33.19
N LEU A 13 -28.68 -3.36 32.96
CA LEU A 13 -28.00 -3.46 31.67
C LEU A 13 -27.42 -4.86 31.45
N ALA A 14 -26.91 -5.50 32.51
CA ALA A 14 -26.43 -6.87 32.46
C ALA A 14 -27.58 -7.87 32.18
N GLU A 15 -28.74 -7.66 32.80
CA GLU A 15 -29.97 -8.40 32.49
C GLU A 15 -30.38 -8.20 31.03
N LEU A 16 -30.32 -6.96 30.51
CA LEU A 16 -30.56 -6.70 29.09
C LEU A 16 -29.55 -7.45 28.21
N VAL A 17 -28.27 -7.56 28.63
CA VAL A 17 -27.23 -8.36 27.96
C VAL A 17 -27.58 -9.84 27.85
N LEU A 18 -28.11 -10.40 28.92
CA LEU A 18 -28.47 -11.81 28.99
C LEU A 18 -29.91 -12.09 28.49
N SER A 19 -30.68 -11.04 28.18
CA SER A 19 -32.05 -11.15 27.70
C SER A 19 -32.15 -11.65 26.23
N GLY A 20 -33.34 -12.11 25.85
CA GLY A 20 -33.65 -12.54 24.48
C GLY A 20 -33.90 -11.36 23.56
N ARG A 21 -32.83 -10.63 23.21
CA ARG A 21 -32.90 -9.43 22.36
C ARG A 21 -33.11 -9.79 20.90
N GLU A 22 -33.80 -8.89 20.20
CA GLU A 22 -33.98 -8.96 18.75
C GLU A 22 -32.84 -8.30 17.98
N ARG A 23 -31.91 -7.58 18.63
CA ARG A 23 -30.73 -6.94 18.02
C ARG A 23 -29.46 -7.17 18.83
N HIS A 24 -28.30 -6.97 18.20
CA HIS A 24 -27.04 -6.87 18.93
C HIS A 24 -27.06 -5.65 19.86
N LEU A 25 -26.23 -5.64 20.90
CA LEU A 25 -26.07 -4.48 21.76
C LEU A 25 -24.61 -4.05 21.78
N VAL A 26 -24.33 -2.81 21.40
CA VAL A 26 -23.04 -2.17 21.61
C VAL A 26 -23.11 -1.35 22.89
N VAL A 27 -22.23 -1.62 23.83
CA VAL A 27 -22.08 -0.84 25.05
C VAL A 27 -20.79 -0.04 24.96
N VAL A 28 -20.90 1.27 25.10
CA VAL A 28 -19.79 2.22 25.15
C VAL A 28 -19.72 2.79 26.55
N SER A 29 -18.61 2.57 27.25
CA SER A 29 -18.33 3.21 28.52
C SER A 29 -17.59 4.53 28.28
N ARG A 30 -18.00 5.59 28.99
CA ARG A 30 -17.37 6.92 28.93
C ARG A 30 -16.98 7.37 30.33
N LYS A 31 -15.73 7.81 30.47
CA LYS A 31 -15.23 8.49 31.66
C LYS A 31 -15.40 10.00 31.50
N LEU A 32 -16.13 10.65 32.40
CA LEU A 32 -16.24 12.11 32.37
C LEU A 32 -14.88 12.77 32.62
N GLY A 33 -14.52 13.75 31.79
CA GLY A 33 -13.29 14.55 31.90
C GLY A 33 -12.11 14.10 31.04
N GLU A 34 -12.19 12.98 30.32
CA GLU A 34 -11.14 12.50 29.40
C GLU A 34 -11.60 12.53 27.93
N GLU A 35 -11.83 13.75 27.43
CA GLU A 35 -12.48 14.03 26.14
C GLU A 35 -11.81 13.47 24.87
N PRO A 36 -10.51 13.09 24.78
CA PRO A 36 -10.01 12.54 23.51
C PRO A 36 -10.03 11.00 23.42
N LEU A 37 -10.54 10.28 24.43
CA LEU A 37 -10.44 8.80 24.48
C LEU A 37 -11.77 8.05 24.38
N HIS A 38 -12.91 8.72 24.21
CA HIS A 38 -14.22 8.05 24.18
C HIS A 38 -14.73 7.83 22.76
N PHE A 39 -15.36 6.68 22.50
CA PHE A 39 -15.97 6.39 21.20
C PHE A 39 -17.14 7.34 20.93
N ASP A 40 -17.25 7.83 19.69
CA ASP A 40 -18.43 8.58 19.24
C ASP A 40 -19.60 7.62 19.06
N ALA A 41 -20.40 7.47 20.11
CA ALA A 41 -21.56 6.59 20.08
C ALA A 41 -22.61 7.01 19.05
N ALA A 42 -22.71 8.31 18.71
CA ALA A 42 -23.66 8.81 17.72
C ALA A 42 -23.24 8.40 16.32
N TYR A 43 -21.95 8.50 16.02
CA TYR A 43 -21.39 7.98 14.79
C TYR A 43 -21.58 6.45 14.68
N VAL A 44 -21.20 5.69 15.72
CA VAL A 44 -21.38 4.23 15.74
C VAL A 44 -22.85 3.85 15.54
N ALA A 45 -23.80 4.52 16.20
CA ALA A 45 -25.23 4.25 16.05
C ALA A 45 -25.75 4.55 14.63
N GLY A 46 -25.24 5.59 13.98
CA GLY A 46 -25.58 5.95 12.61
C GLY A 46 -25.15 4.87 11.61
N GLU A 47 -23.94 4.34 11.77
CA GLU A 47 -23.36 3.37 10.85
C GLU A 47 -23.90 1.94 11.05
N VAL A 48 -24.12 1.50 12.30
CA VAL A 48 -24.64 0.14 12.56
C VAL A 48 -26.15 0.03 12.29
N GLY A 49 -26.91 1.11 12.44
CA GLY A 49 -28.35 1.13 12.14
C GLY A 49 -29.13 -0.01 12.80
N ASP A 50 -29.86 -0.81 12.00
CA ASP A 50 -30.71 -1.89 12.50
C ASP A 50 -29.95 -3.14 12.98
N TRP A 51 -28.62 -3.18 12.84
CA TRP A 51 -27.81 -4.31 13.31
C TRP A 51 -27.68 -4.36 14.82
N ALA A 52 -27.57 -3.21 15.48
CA ALA A 52 -27.28 -3.14 16.90
C ALA A 52 -27.87 -1.89 17.56
N ASP A 53 -28.32 -2.06 18.80
CA ASP A 53 -28.62 -0.96 19.70
C ASP A 53 -27.33 -0.43 20.34
N VAL A 54 -27.12 0.88 20.32
CA VAL A 54 -25.93 1.51 20.94
C VAL A 54 -26.33 2.18 22.25
N VAL A 55 -25.69 1.75 23.33
CA VAL A 55 -25.93 2.24 24.69
C VAL A 55 -24.65 2.86 25.25
N VAL A 56 -24.78 4.04 25.82
CA VAL A 56 -23.68 4.73 26.52
C VAL A 56 -23.89 4.62 28.01
N ILE A 57 -22.85 4.19 28.73
CA ILE A 57 -22.80 4.14 30.19
C ILE A 57 -21.67 5.01 30.75
N GLU A 58 -21.91 5.61 31.90
CA GLU A 58 -20.88 6.32 32.65
C GLU A 58 -19.93 5.32 33.33
N ASN A 59 -18.63 5.58 33.29
CA ASN A 59 -17.65 4.78 34.02
C ASN A 59 -17.70 5.06 35.54
N GLY A 60 -17.76 4.01 36.35
CA GLY A 60 -17.81 4.09 37.82
C GLY A 60 -18.70 3.00 38.41
N GLN A 61 -19.54 3.34 39.39
CA GLN A 61 -20.48 2.40 40.01
C GLN A 61 -21.35 1.67 38.98
N MET A 62 -21.76 2.38 37.92
CA MET A 62 -22.55 1.84 36.82
C MET A 62 -21.85 0.69 36.07
N THR A 63 -20.53 0.81 35.83
CA THR A 63 -19.74 -0.25 35.19
C THR A 63 -19.41 -1.40 36.14
N GLU A 64 -19.30 -1.12 37.45
CA GLU A 64 -19.10 -2.14 38.49
C GLU A 64 -20.35 -3.01 38.62
N ASP A 65 -21.53 -2.40 38.80
CA ASP A 65 -22.82 -3.11 38.87
C ASP A 65 -23.11 -3.91 37.58
N PHE A 66 -22.68 -3.40 36.43
CA PHE A 66 -22.79 -4.09 35.14
C PHE A 66 -21.86 -5.30 35.06
N ALA A 67 -20.64 -5.20 35.57
CA ALA A 67 -19.68 -6.30 35.60
C ALA A 67 -20.15 -7.42 36.54
N ASP A 68 -20.69 -7.07 37.71
CA ASP A 68 -21.18 -8.04 38.72
C ASP A 68 -22.37 -8.87 38.21
N GLY A 69 -23.19 -8.31 37.32
CA GLY A 69 -24.32 -9.00 36.69
C GLY A 69 -23.96 -9.92 35.52
N LEU A 70 -22.69 -9.96 35.08
CA LEU A 70 -22.24 -10.70 33.90
C LEU A 70 -21.29 -11.86 34.24
N PRO A 71 -21.15 -12.85 33.34
CA PRO A 71 -20.07 -13.83 33.44
C PRO A 71 -18.68 -13.16 33.44
N LEU A 72 -17.71 -13.77 34.12
CA LEU A 72 -16.34 -13.25 34.21
C LEU A 72 -15.78 -12.95 32.81
N THR A 73 -15.10 -11.81 32.65
CA THR A 73 -14.48 -11.27 31.41
C THR A 73 -15.44 -10.62 30.41
N TRP A 74 -16.75 -10.56 30.69
CA TRP A 74 -17.73 -9.97 29.79
C TRP A 74 -17.86 -8.45 29.95
N GLU A 75 -17.26 -7.87 30.98
CA GLU A 75 -17.38 -6.47 31.38
C GLU A 75 -16.91 -5.42 30.35
N VAL A 76 -17.44 -4.20 30.51
CA VAL A 76 -17.02 -2.98 29.81
C VAL A 76 -16.87 -1.85 30.82
N TRP A 77 -15.72 -1.18 30.80
CA TRP A 77 -15.37 -0.09 31.72
C TRP A 77 -14.34 0.85 31.10
N GLY A 78 -14.13 2.00 31.72
CA GLY A 78 -13.20 3.04 31.30
C GLY A 78 -13.74 3.87 30.13
N ASN A 79 -12.99 3.89 29.03
CA ASN A 79 -13.41 4.45 27.75
C ASN A 79 -13.56 3.36 26.68
N ALA A 80 -13.97 2.16 27.10
CA ALA A 80 -14.02 0.99 26.24
C ALA A 80 -15.38 0.82 25.56
N ALA A 81 -15.37 0.08 24.46
CA ALA A 81 -16.58 -0.37 23.77
C ALA A 81 -16.54 -1.87 23.50
N ARG A 82 -17.72 -2.49 23.49
CA ARG A 82 -17.89 -3.91 23.17
C ARG A 82 -19.29 -4.19 22.65
N ALA A 83 -19.41 -5.11 21.69
CA ALA A 83 -20.68 -5.61 21.22
C ALA A 83 -21.04 -6.95 21.89
N TYR A 84 -22.33 -7.17 22.10
CA TYR A 84 -22.89 -8.39 22.64
C TYR A 84 -23.87 -8.98 21.65
N ARG A 85 -23.70 -10.27 21.36
CA ARG A 85 -24.50 -10.96 20.34
C ARG A 85 -25.94 -11.16 20.83
N TYR A 86 -26.90 -11.08 19.91
CA TYR A 86 -28.22 -11.63 20.18
C TYR A 86 -28.12 -13.17 20.14
N ALA A 87 -29.05 -13.87 20.80
CA ALA A 87 -29.02 -15.33 20.76
C ALA A 87 -29.57 -15.87 19.45
N GLU A 88 -28.67 -16.37 18.60
CA GLU A 88 -29.03 -17.30 17.54
C GLU A 88 -29.45 -18.65 18.15
N THR A 89 -30.29 -19.41 17.44
CA THR A 89 -30.89 -20.65 17.95
C THR A 89 -29.82 -21.64 18.41
N GLY A 90 -29.67 -21.83 19.73
CA GLY A 90 -28.71 -22.77 20.34
C GLY A 90 -27.41 -22.15 20.87
N GLY A 91 -27.19 -20.84 20.71
CA GLY A 91 -26.02 -20.12 21.26
C GLY A 91 -26.24 -19.52 22.66
N GLN A 92 -25.16 -19.25 23.39
CA GLN A 92 -25.21 -18.55 24.68
C GLN A 92 -25.62 -17.08 24.48
N ARG A 93 -26.70 -16.65 25.15
CA ARG A 93 -27.22 -15.28 25.09
C ARG A 93 -26.17 -14.28 25.52
N GLY A 94 -26.08 -13.17 24.78
CA GLY A 94 -25.21 -12.07 25.14
C GLY A 94 -23.72 -12.34 24.97
N THR A 95 -23.31 -13.38 24.20
CA THR A 95 -21.88 -13.67 23.99
C THR A 95 -21.13 -12.41 23.54
N PRO A 96 -20.08 -11.97 24.28
CA PRO A 96 -19.36 -10.76 23.99
C PRO A 96 -18.45 -10.92 22.77
N THR A 97 -18.18 -9.81 22.10
CA THR A 97 -17.18 -9.71 21.04
C THR A 97 -15.84 -9.22 21.59
N LYS A 98 -14.90 -8.88 20.69
CA LYS A 98 -13.64 -8.20 21.02
C LYS A 98 -13.89 -6.97 21.91
N TYR A 99 -13.02 -6.79 22.88
CA TYR A 99 -12.96 -5.60 23.75
C TYR A 99 -12.13 -4.51 23.09
N PHE A 100 -12.72 -3.33 22.89
CA PHE A 100 -12.04 -2.20 22.29
C PHE A 100 -11.71 -1.18 23.38
N THR A 101 -10.42 -0.90 23.57
CA THR A 101 -9.93 0.03 24.59
C THR A 101 -8.83 0.91 23.98
N PRO A 102 -9.15 2.16 23.60
CA PRO A 102 -8.16 3.07 23.03
C PRO A 102 -7.18 3.50 24.13
N ARG A 103 -5.87 3.36 23.85
CA ARG A 103 -4.81 3.84 24.75
C ARG A 103 -4.34 5.25 24.41
N PHE A 104 -4.49 5.64 23.15
CA PHE A 104 -4.09 6.94 22.62
C PHE A 104 -5.20 7.52 21.74
N PRO A 105 -5.41 8.86 21.72
CA PRO A 105 -6.45 9.49 20.89
C PRO A 105 -6.36 9.17 19.39
N ARG A 106 -5.15 8.98 18.87
CA ARG A 106 -4.91 8.61 17.47
C ARG A 106 -5.48 7.24 17.08
N ASP A 107 -5.67 6.34 18.05
CA ASP A 107 -6.18 5.00 17.78
C ASP A 107 -7.71 4.99 17.65
N LEU A 108 -8.37 6.05 18.14
CA LEU A 108 -9.82 6.13 18.29
C LEU A 108 -10.57 6.03 16.95
N PRO A 109 -10.18 6.74 15.86
CA PRO A 109 -10.88 6.62 14.58
C PRO A 109 -10.81 5.19 14.04
N ARG A 110 -9.60 4.61 13.96
CA ARG A 110 -9.40 3.24 13.48
C ARG A 110 -10.14 2.20 14.33
N MET A 111 -10.10 2.32 15.66
CA MET A 111 -10.81 1.38 16.54
C MET A 111 -12.34 1.53 16.46
N THR A 112 -12.84 2.73 16.11
CA THR A 112 -14.26 2.98 15.88
C THR A 112 -14.71 2.29 14.60
N GLU A 113 -13.93 2.42 13.51
CA GLU A 113 -14.17 1.66 12.27
C GLU A 113 -14.11 0.16 12.51
N ASP A 114 -13.08 -0.35 13.20
CA ASP A 114 -12.95 -1.78 13.51
C ASP A 114 -14.15 -2.32 14.32
N LEU A 115 -14.72 -1.49 15.21
CA LEU A 115 -15.91 -1.84 16.00
C LEU A 115 -17.15 -1.92 15.11
N ILE A 116 -17.36 -0.93 14.24
CA ILE A 116 -18.47 -0.90 13.27
C ILE A 116 -18.39 -2.12 12.35
N ASP A 117 -17.23 -2.34 11.75
CA ASP A 117 -16.92 -3.49 10.91
C ASP A 117 -17.18 -4.83 11.60
N LEU A 118 -16.77 -4.94 12.86
CA LEU A 118 -16.99 -6.15 13.64
C LEU A 118 -18.49 -6.38 13.87
N VAL A 119 -19.24 -5.33 14.21
CA VAL A 119 -20.71 -5.41 14.37
C VAL A 119 -21.32 -5.82 13.04
N LEU A 120 -20.95 -5.16 11.94
CA LEU A 120 -21.39 -5.41 10.55
C LEU A 120 -20.93 -6.76 9.94
N ARG A 121 -20.21 -7.60 10.69
CA ARG A 121 -19.89 -8.99 10.31
C ARG A 121 -20.68 -10.03 11.10
N LEU A 122 -21.38 -9.63 12.16
CA LEU A 122 -22.27 -10.53 12.91
C LEU A 122 -23.49 -10.96 12.07
N PRO A 123 -24.16 -12.07 12.42
CA PRO A 123 -25.40 -12.45 11.75
C PRO A 123 -26.46 -11.37 11.92
N MET A 124 -27.24 -11.05 10.88
CA MET A 124 -28.31 -10.06 11.01
C MET A 124 -29.37 -10.52 12.04
N PRO A 125 -29.85 -9.62 12.91
CA PRO A 125 -30.90 -9.97 13.85
C PRO A 125 -32.26 -10.19 13.18
N LYS A 126 -32.95 -11.27 13.52
CA LYS A 126 -34.30 -11.58 12.98
C LYS A 126 -35.36 -10.69 13.65
N GLY A 127 -35.70 -9.57 13.02
CA GLY A 127 -37.01 -8.95 13.21
C GLY A 127 -37.00 -7.43 13.40
N GLY A 128 -37.40 -6.73 12.35
CA GLY A 128 -37.82 -5.33 12.35
C GLY A 128 -38.81 -5.07 11.22
N ALA A 129 -39.86 -5.91 11.11
CA ALA A 129 -41.04 -5.61 10.32
C ALA A 129 -42.28 -5.75 11.25
N PRO A 130 -43.22 -4.79 11.23
CA PRO A 130 -44.29 -4.73 12.22
C PRO A 130 -45.30 -5.87 12.04
N ALA A 131 -45.79 -6.37 13.17
CA ALA A 131 -46.72 -7.48 13.23
C ALA A 131 -48.06 -7.18 12.51
N ALA A 132 -48.47 -8.09 11.63
CA ALA A 132 -49.85 -8.56 11.55
C ALA A 132 -49.94 -9.88 10.75
N VAL A 133 -50.28 -10.95 11.47
CA VAL A 133 -51.24 -12.02 11.13
C VAL A 133 -51.08 -12.80 9.81
N THR A 134 -51.20 -14.13 9.97
CA THR A 134 -51.38 -15.19 8.96
C THR A 134 -50.16 -15.52 8.11
N GLY A 135 -49.56 -16.69 8.38
CA GLY A 135 -48.38 -17.16 7.66
C GLY A 135 -48.59 -17.26 6.16
N PRO A 136 -47.50 -17.09 5.39
CA PRO A 136 -47.33 -17.89 4.18
C PRO A 136 -45.92 -18.48 4.07
N LEU A 137 -45.85 -19.50 3.21
CA LEU A 137 -44.70 -20.28 2.73
C LEU A 137 -43.37 -19.51 2.61
N PRO A 138 -42.22 -20.22 2.67
CA PRO A 138 -40.89 -19.62 2.57
C PRO A 138 -40.82 -18.69 1.37
N VAL A 139 -40.45 -17.43 1.63
CA VAL A 139 -40.33 -16.40 0.59
C VAL A 139 -39.25 -16.86 -0.38
N VAL A 140 -39.69 -17.27 -1.56
CA VAL A 140 -38.79 -17.65 -2.65
C VAL A 140 -38.06 -16.38 -3.08
N PRO A 141 -36.72 -16.33 -3.06
CA PRO A 141 -35.97 -15.18 -3.54
C PRO A 141 -36.42 -14.86 -4.97
N GLN A 142 -36.93 -13.65 -5.18
CA GLN A 142 -37.49 -13.28 -6.46
C GLN A 142 -36.39 -12.72 -7.35
N ARG A 143 -36.30 -13.25 -8.57
CA ARG A 143 -35.40 -12.68 -9.56
C ARG A 143 -35.90 -11.28 -9.92
N ARG A 144 -35.01 -10.29 -9.79
CA ARG A 144 -35.28 -8.88 -10.06
C ARG A 144 -34.15 -8.28 -10.87
N SER A 145 -34.51 -7.32 -11.71
CA SER A 145 -33.60 -6.56 -12.55
C SER A 145 -33.58 -5.10 -12.10
N GLY A 146 -32.43 -4.46 -12.24
CA GLY A 146 -32.25 -3.05 -11.91
C GLY A 146 -30.99 -2.48 -12.52
N THR A 147 -30.73 -1.21 -12.25
CA THR A 147 -29.60 -0.45 -12.79
C THR A 147 -28.68 0.02 -11.68
N VAL A 148 -27.37 -0.16 -11.83
CA VAL A 148 -26.38 0.31 -10.85
C VAL A 148 -26.35 1.85 -10.85
N THR A 149 -26.61 2.49 -9.71
CA THR A 149 -26.67 3.95 -9.60
C THR A 149 -25.45 4.58 -8.93
N GLY A 150 -24.71 3.84 -8.11
CA GLY A 150 -23.51 4.33 -7.42
C GLY A 150 -22.82 3.29 -6.55
N PHE A 151 -21.71 3.68 -5.92
CA PHE A 151 -20.86 2.82 -5.07
C PHE A 151 -20.56 3.51 -3.73
N ILE A 152 -20.38 2.73 -2.67
CA ILE A 152 -20.04 3.20 -1.30
C ILE A 152 -18.92 2.32 -0.71
N GLY A 153 -18.16 2.88 0.24
CA GLY A 153 -17.13 2.15 0.99
C GLY A 153 -16.01 1.71 0.07
N GLU A 154 -15.49 2.64 -0.75
CA GLU A 154 -14.45 2.35 -1.75
C GLU A 154 -14.77 1.16 -2.67
N GLY A 155 -16.04 0.95 -3.01
CA GLY A 155 -16.45 -0.14 -3.90
C GLY A 155 -16.81 -1.45 -3.21
N GLU A 156 -16.95 -1.46 -1.88
CA GLU A 156 -17.46 -2.64 -1.14
C GLU A 156 -18.96 -2.88 -1.36
N ARG A 157 -19.72 -1.82 -1.67
CA ARG A 157 -21.17 -1.89 -1.94
C ARG A 157 -21.55 -1.10 -3.18
N ALA A 158 -22.48 -1.64 -3.97
CA ALA A 158 -23.08 -0.95 -5.12
C ALA A 158 -24.59 -0.77 -4.93
N TRP A 159 -25.12 0.43 -5.19
CA TRP A 159 -26.55 0.70 -5.19
C TRP A 159 -27.18 0.31 -6.52
N VAL A 160 -28.35 -0.29 -6.45
CA VAL A 160 -29.15 -0.69 -7.61
C VAL A 160 -30.55 -0.11 -7.47
N GLU A 161 -31.00 0.59 -8.50
CA GLU A 161 -32.40 1.00 -8.65
C GLU A 161 -33.12 -0.06 -9.48
N LEU A 162 -34.07 -0.76 -8.87
CA LEU A 162 -34.84 -1.81 -9.50
C LEU A 162 -35.88 -1.22 -10.47
N GLU A 163 -36.33 -2.01 -11.44
CA GLU A 163 -37.33 -1.58 -12.43
C GLU A 163 -38.67 -1.12 -11.82
N ASP A 164 -38.97 -1.56 -10.59
CA ASP A 164 -40.15 -1.13 -9.82
C ASP A 164 -39.94 0.19 -9.05
N GLY A 165 -38.79 0.84 -9.23
CA GLY A 165 -38.40 2.08 -8.56
C GLY A 165 -37.89 1.89 -7.12
N SER A 166 -37.83 0.65 -6.62
CA SER A 166 -37.28 0.37 -5.29
C SER A 166 -35.74 0.26 -5.32
N ARG A 167 -35.10 0.47 -4.18
CA ARG A 167 -33.64 0.41 -4.05
C ARG A 167 -33.19 -0.92 -3.47
N ALA A 168 -32.11 -1.45 -4.03
CA ALA A 168 -31.37 -2.62 -3.54
C ALA A 168 -29.87 -2.31 -3.51
N HIS A 169 -29.09 -3.18 -2.89
CA HIS A 169 -27.63 -3.08 -2.91
C HIS A 169 -26.95 -4.42 -3.18
N ILE A 170 -25.76 -4.39 -3.78
CA ILE A 170 -24.90 -5.54 -4.03
C ILE A 170 -23.71 -5.44 -3.07
N ARG A 171 -23.29 -6.57 -2.50
CA ARG A 171 -22.13 -6.67 -1.60
C ARG A 171 -20.96 -7.33 -2.31
N GLN A 172 -19.76 -6.78 -2.13
CA GLN A 172 -18.54 -7.30 -2.76
C GLN A 172 -18.29 -8.77 -2.42
N ALA A 173 -18.47 -9.14 -1.15
CA ALA A 173 -18.22 -10.48 -0.64
C ALA A 173 -19.04 -11.58 -1.36
N ASP A 174 -20.21 -11.21 -1.90
CA ASP A 174 -21.14 -12.15 -2.52
C ASP A 174 -20.88 -12.31 -4.04
N VAL A 175 -20.10 -11.41 -4.64
CA VAL A 175 -19.84 -11.38 -6.10
C VAL A 175 -18.46 -11.97 -6.43
N VAL A 176 -17.39 -11.23 -6.12
CA VAL A 176 -16.00 -11.65 -6.27
C VAL A 176 -15.21 -11.13 -5.06
N PRO A 177 -14.93 -11.97 -4.05
CA PRO A 177 -14.15 -11.57 -2.89
C PRO A 177 -12.79 -10.98 -3.29
N GLY A 178 -12.41 -9.85 -2.67
CA GLY A 178 -11.13 -9.20 -2.90
C GLY A 178 -11.06 -8.29 -4.13
N ALA A 179 -12.07 -8.25 -5.00
CA ALA A 179 -12.14 -7.32 -6.14
C ALA A 179 -13.24 -6.28 -5.90
N ARG A 180 -12.94 -4.98 -6.03
CA ARG A 180 -13.92 -3.91 -5.75
C ARG A 180 -15.08 -3.91 -6.76
N LEU A 181 -16.29 -3.62 -6.30
CA LEU A 181 -17.47 -3.60 -7.17
C LEU A 181 -17.42 -2.48 -8.23
N ASP A 182 -16.80 -1.35 -7.94
CA ASP A 182 -16.62 -0.25 -8.91
C ASP A 182 -15.62 -0.59 -10.02
N TRP A 183 -14.86 -1.67 -9.86
CA TRP A 183 -13.97 -2.23 -10.89
C TRP A 183 -14.65 -3.33 -11.71
N LEU A 184 -15.71 -3.94 -11.19
CA LEU A 184 -16.44 -5.03 -11.84
C LEU A 184 -17.72 -4.57 -12.54
N LEU A 185 -18.34 -3.50 -12.03
CA LEU A 185 -19.61 -2.97 -12.50
C LEU A 185 -19.45 -1.51 -12.94
N ALA A 186 -20.15 -1.11 -13.99
CA ALA A 186 -20.25 0.29 -14.41
C ALA A 186 -21.49 0.96 -13.82
N LYS A 187 -21.40 2.27 -13.52
CA LYS A 187 -22.59 3.08 -13.22
C LYS A 187 -23.49 3.11 -14.45
N GLY A 188 -24.78 2.86 -14.27
CA GLY A 188 -25.77 2.71 -15.34
C GLY A 188 -25.86 1.29 -15.91
N GLN A 189 -25.08 0.32 -15.41
CA GLN A 189 -25.14 -1.05 -15.90
C GLN A 189 -26.42 -1.76 -15.44
N PRO A 190 -27.14 -2.45 -16.34
CA PRO A 190 -28.24 -3.32 -15.96
C PRO A 190 -27.71 -4.58 -15.29
N VAL A 191 -28.30 -4.94 -14.16
CA VAL A 191 -27.94 -6.12 -13.36
C VAL A 191 -29.22 -6.88 -12.99
N ALA A 192 -29.14 -8.20 -13.00
CA ALA A 192 -30.25 -9.07 -12.61
C ALA A 192 -29.76 -10.12 -11.63
N GLY A 193 -30.53 -10.34 -10.57
CA GLY A 193 -30.14 -11.19 -9.46
C GLY A 193 -31.31 -11.65 -8.62
N LEU A 194 -31.02 -12.46 -7.60
CA LEU A 194 -32.00 -12.85 -6.59
C LEU A 194 -32.05 -11.75 -5.54
N LEU A 195 -33.20 -11.09 -5.41
CA LEU A 195 -33.41 -10.09 -4.36
C LEU A 195 -33.85 -10.79 -3.08
N ASP A 196 -33.08 -10.62 -2.02
CA ASP A 196 -33.53 -10.88 -0.67
C ASP A 196 -34.43 -9.71 -0.23
N PRO A 197 -35.73 -9.95 -0.01
CA PRO A 197 -36.68 -8.90 0.35
C PRO A 197 -36.43 -8.32 1.74
N ASP A 198 -35.79 -9.07 2.63
CA ASP A 198 -35.54 -8.67 4.02
C ASP A 198 -34.27 -7.81 4.10
N THR A 199 -33.18 -8.27 3.49
CA THR A 199 -31.89 -7.55 3.54
C THR A 199 -31.71 -6.55 2.41
N ARG A 200 -32.61 -6.53 1.42
CA ARG A 200 -32.50 -5.73 0.18
C ARG A 200 -31.19 -5.98 -0.58
N VAL A 201 -30.55 -7.12 -0.35
CA VAL A 201 -29.35 -7.54 -1.07
C VAL A 201 -29.78 -8.15 -2.40
N LEU A 202 -29.22 -7.66 -3.49
CA LEU A 202 -29.37 -8.24 -4.81
C LEU A 202 -28.18 -9.17 -5.07
N ASP A 203 -28.39 -10.47 -4.96
CA ASP A 203 -27.38 -11.48 -5.26
C ASP A 203 -27.26 -11.69 -6.77
N ILE A 204 -26.15 -11.22 -7.35
CA ILE A 204 -25.82 -11.37 -8.77
C ILE A 204 -24.81 -12.50 -9.03
N SER A 205 -24.51 -13.36 -8.05
CA SER A 205 -23.53 -14.45 -8.15
C SER A 205 -23.79 -15.39 -9.34
N ALA A 206 -25.05 -15.59 -9.71
CA ALA A 206 -25.45 -16.37 -10.88
C ALA A 206 -24.97 -15.77 -12.22
N SER A 207 -24.72 -14.47 -12.26
CA SER A 207 -24.22 -13.72 -13.42
C SER A 207 -22.68 -13.55 -13.39
N VAL A 208 -22.01 -14.17 -12.40
CA VAL A 208 -20.55 -14.11 -12.24
C VAL A 208 -19.89 -15.28 -12.98
N SER A 209 -19.03 -14.96 -13.95
CA SER A 209 -18.11 -15.89 -14.59
C SER A 209 -16.81 -15.96 -13.80
N ARG A 210 -16.35 -17.18 -13.47
CA ARG A 210 -15.07 -17.43 -12.80
C ARG A 210 -14.10 -18.16 -13.74
N PRO A 211 -13.49 -17.47 -14.71
CA PRO A 211 -12.53 -18.09 -15.60
C PRO A 211 -11.29 -18.51 -14.81
N ARG A 212 -10.79 -19.73 -15.07
CA ARG A 212 -9.47 -20.15 -14.57
C ARG A 212 -8.39 -19.52 -15.44
N LEU A 213 -7.21 -19.27 -14.85
CA LEU A 213 -6.07 -18.67 -15.54
C LEU A 213 -5.73 -19.34 -16.88
N ALA A 214 -5.71 -20.68 -16.91
CA ALA A 214 -5.40 -21.46 -18.11
C ALA A 214 -6.48 -21.41 -19.23
N LYS A 215 -7.68 -20.92 -18.91
CA LYS A 215 -8.76 -20.69 -19.87
C LYS A 215 -8.85 -19.22 -20.29
N ALA A 216 -8.42 -18.31 -19.42
CA ALA A 216 -8.39 -16.87 -19.67
C ALA A 216 -7.17 -16.45 -20.51
N TYR A 217 -6.02 -17.07 -20.29
CA TYR A 217 -4.74 -16.66 -20.88
C TYR A 217 -3.94 -17.84 -21.43
N THR A 218 -3.07 -17.54 -22.39
CA THR A 218 -2.09 -18.45 -22.99
C THR A 218 -0.69 -18.10 -22.52
N TRP A 219 0.21 -19.09 -22.43
CA TRP A 219 1.61 -18.88 -22.08
C TRP A 219 2.32 -17.96 -23.09
N GLY A 220 3.20 -17.09 -22.58
CA GLY A 220 3.96 -16.10 -23.34
C GLY A 220 3.29 -14.73 -23.45
N GLN A 221 1.99 -14.61 -23.10
CA GLN A 221 1.25 -13.36 -23.19
C GLN A 221 1.58 -12.40 -22.04
N VAL A 222 1.52 -11.10 -22.33
CA VAL A 222 1.54 -10.04 -21.31
C VAL A 222 0.13 -9.82 -20.80
N VAL A 223 -0.05 -9.92 -19.48
CA VAL A 223 -1.33 -9.80 -18.78
C VAL A 223 -1.22 -8.74 -17.69
N LEU A 224 -2.32 -8.11 -17.32
CA LEU A 224 -2.33 -7.20 -16.16
C LEU A 224 -2.42 -7.99 -14.86
N CYS A 225 -1.69 -7.53 -13.86
CA CYS A 225 -1.65 -8.11 -12.54
C CYS A 225 -1.80 -7.01 -11.48
N LEU A 226 -2.59 -7.28 -10.45
CA LEU A 226 -2.65 -6.46 -9.25
C LEU A 226 -1.51 -6.84 -8.31
N VAL A 227 -0.75 -5.86 -7.83
CA VAL A 227 0.23 -6.08 -6.76
C VAL A 227 -0.51 -6.21 -5.44
N GLU A 228 -0.59 -7.42 -4.87
CA GLU A 228 -1.22 -7.64 -3.56
C GLU A 228 -0.27 -7.26 -2.42
N SER A 229 1.01 -7.60 -2.57
CA SER A 229 2.07 -7.20 -1.65
C SER A 229 3.41 -7.11 -2.36
N ALA A 230 4.29 -6.26 -1.84
CA ALA A 230 5.69 -6.16 -2.25
C ALA A 230 6.56 -6.12 -0.99
N GLU A 231 7.52 -7.03 -0.91
CA GLU A 231 8.58 -7.08 0.10
C GLU A 231 9.91 -6.77 -0.60
N ALA A 232 11.01 -6.63 0.16
CA ALA A 232 12.31 -6.27 -0.41
C ALA A 232 12.81 -7.25 -1.51
N ASP A 233 12.52 -8.56 -1.41
CA ASP A 233 13.05 -9.60 -2.31
C ASP A 233 11.99 -10.32 -3.16
N ARG A 234 10.71 -10.08 -2.91
CA ARG A 234 9.58 -10.78 -3.57
C ARG A 234 8.31 -9.93 -3.61
N ALA A 235 7.45 -10.21 -4.57
CA ALA A 235 6.12 -9.63 -4.67
C ALA A 235 5.07 -10.71 -4.91
N VAL A 236 3.85 -10.45 -4.47
CA VAL A 236 2.68 -11.29 -4.75
C VAL A 236 1.81 -10.55 -5.75
N LEU A 237 1.65 -11.14 -6.94
CA LEU A 237 0.88 -10.58 -8.04
C LEU A 237 -0.35 -11.43 -8.36
N SER A 238 -1.46 -10.77 -8.67
CA SER A 238 -2.76 -11.41 -8.91
C SER A 238 -3.26 -11.07 -10.32
N PRO A 239 -3.11 -11.98 -11.31
CA PRO A 239 -3.68 -11.81 -12.65
C PRO A 239 -5.20 -12.01 -12.74
N LEU A 240 -5.78 -12.72 -11.77
CA LEU A 240 -7.22 -12.90 -11.58
C LEU A 240 -7.53 -12.89 -10.08
N PRO A 241 -8.71 -12.39 -9.64
CA PRO A 241 -9.08 -12.38 -8.24
C PRO A 241 -9.02 -13.79 -7.62
N GLY A 242 -8.24 -13.93 -6.54
CA GLY A 242 -8.04 -15.19 -5.81
C GLY A 242 -6.97 -16.12 -6.40
N GLU A 243 -6.26 -15.73 -7.46
CA GLU A 243 -5.12 -16.47 -8.04
C GLU A 243 -3.81 -15.68 -7.81
N SER A 244 -3.23 -15.80 -6.62
CA SER A 244 -2.00 -15.11 -6.25
C SER A 244 -0.75 -15.91 -6.70
N LEU A 245 0.17 -15.23 -7.38
CA LEU A 245 1.45 -15.78 -7.82
C LEU A 245 2.60 -15.00 -7.18
N THR A 246 3.44 -15.71 -6.40
CA THR A 246 4.66 -15.14 -5.82
C THR A 246 5.77 -15.12 -6.87
N ILE A 247 6.39 -13.97 -7.04
CA ILE A 247 7.57 -13.77 -7.89
C ILE A 247 8.71 -13.19 -7.06
N GLY A 248 9.93 -13.57 -7.40
CA GLY A 248 11.15 -13.06 -6.78
C GLY A 248 11.80 -11.95 -7.60
N ARG A 249 12.78 -11.29 -6.99
CA ARG A 249 13.54 -10.18 -7.58
C ARG A 249 14.04 -10.43 -9.01
N ALA A 250 14.56 -11.63 -9.30
CA ALA A 250 15.11 -11.98 -10.62
C ALA A 250 14.07 -11.99 -11.74
N GLU A 251 12.78 -12.11 -11.40
CA GLU A 251 11.70 -12.01 -12.38
C GLU A 251 11.20 -10.56 -12.56
N ILE A 252 11.53 -9.66 -11.63
CA ILE A 252 11.04 -8.28 -11.57
C ILE A 252 12.05 -7.31 -12.17
N SER A 253 13.32 -7.44 -11.79
CA SER A 253 14.40 -6.58 -12.27
C SER A 253 15.60 -7.42 -12.69
N SER A 254 16.31 -6.94 -13.71
CA SER A 254 17.61 -7.48 -14.15
C SER A 254 18.75 -6.95 -13.30
N ASN A 255 18.47 -6.02 -12.38
CA ASN A 255 19.42 -5.46 -11.43
C ASN A 255 19.19 -6.03 -10.03
N ASP A 256 20.14 -6.84 -9.56
CA ASP A 256 20.07 -7.52 -8.25
C ASP A 256 20.10 -6.56 -7.04
N LEU A 257 20.38 -5.27 -7.26
CA LEU A 257 20.37 -4.22 -6.24
C LEU A 257 19.02 -3.51 -6.11
N ASP A 258 18.07 -3.74 -7.01
CA ASP A 258 16.75 -3.11 -6.88
C ASP A 258 15.95 -3.87 -5.82
N ASP A 259 15.45 -3.14 -4.83
CA ASP A 259 14.50 -3.69 -3.89
C ASP A 259 13.11 -3.70 -4.54
N VAL A 260 12.42 -4.83 -4.38
CA VAL A 260 11.17 -5.09 -5.10
C VAL A 260 10.04 -4.15 -4.65
N ASP A 261 10.04 -3.76 -3.37
CA ASP A 261 9.13 -2.78 -2.77
C ASP A 261 9.38 -1.34 -3.26
N SER A 262 10.56 -1.04 -3.82
CA SER A 262 10.86 0.24 -4.47
C SER A 262 10.38 0.31 -5.92
N LEU A 263 10.12 -0.85 -6.54
CA LEU A 263 9.70 -0.97 -7.94
C LEU A 263 8.19 -1.24 -8.09
N LEU A 264 7.60 -1.91 -7.11
CA LEU A 264 6.20 -2.31 -7.12
C LEU A 264 5.52 -1.84 -5.83
N SER A 265 4.43 -1.10 -5.97
CA SER A 265 3.64 -0.64 -4.84
C SER A 265 2.41 -1.54 -4.65
N PRO A 266 2.07 -1.96 -3.42
CA PRO A 266 0.81 -2.65 -3.15
C PRO A 266 -0.38 -1.85 -3.67
N GLY A 267 -1.30 -2.52 -4.37
CA GLY A 267 -2.43 -1.92 -5.06
C GLY A 267 -2.15 -1.46 -6.50
N GLN A 268 -0.90 -1.41 -6.95
CA GLN A 268 -0.56 -1.04 -8.32
C GLN A 268 -1.00 -2.11 -9.34
N VAL A 269 -1.40 -1.69 -10.53
CA VAL A 269 -1.70 -2.57 -11.67
C VAL A 269 -0.54 -2.54 -12.65
N VAL A 270 0.12 -3.69 -12.82
CA VAL A 270 1.34 -3.81 -13.63
C VAL A 270 1.20 -4.85 -14.74
N PRO A 271 1.77 -4.61 -15.94
CA PRO A 271 1.85 -5.63 -16.97
C PRO A 271 2.95 -6.65 -16.62
N ALA A 272 2.64 -7.94 -16.77
CA ALA A 272 3.58 -9.03 -16.52
C ALA A 272 3.39 -10.14 -17.56
N ARG A 273 4.49 -10.76 -18.01
CA ARG A 273 4.46 -11.90 -18.92
C ARG A 273 4.16 -13.19 -18.17
N LEU A 274 3.12 -13.90 -18.59
CA LEU A 274 2.74 -15.20 -18.04
C LEU A 274 3.57 -16.30 -18.70
N VAL A 275 4.44 -16.97 -17.94
CA VAL A 275 5.32 -18.04 -18.44
C VAL A 275 5.12 -19.35 -17.70
N GLN A 276 5.46 -20.45 -18.35
CA GLN A 276 5.48 -21.79 -17.74
C GLN A 276 6.93 -22.27 -17.66
N ASN A 277 7.41 -22.56 -16.47
CA ASN A 277 8.77 -23.08 -16.25
C ASN A 277 8.70 -24.37 -15.43
N LYS A 278 9.19 -25.50 -16.00
CA LYS A 278 9.16 -26.84 -15.37
C LYS A 278 7.78 -27.25 -14.84
N GLY A 279 6.70 -26.83 -15.51
CA GLY A 279 5.32 -27.11 -15.11
C GLY A 279 4.74 -26.17 -14.06
N LEU A 280 5.53 -25.27 -13.48
CA LEU A 280 5.09 -24.21 -12.57
C LEU A 280 4.73 -22.94 -13.34
N LYS A 281 3.62 -22.30 -12.94
CA LYS A 281 3.16 -21.02 -13.49
C LYS A 281 3.98 -19.89 -12.86
N ARG A 282 4.44 -18.93 -13.66
CA ARG A 282 5.27 -17.80 -13.18
C ARG A 282 4.95 -16.53 -13.97
N LEU A 283 5.17 -15.38 -13.35
CA LEU A 283 5.09 -14.07 -13.98
C LEU A 283 6.50 -13.47 -14.10
N VAL A 284 6.76 -12.74 -15.17
CA VAL A 284 8.05 -12.08 -15.45
C VAL A 284 7.80 -10.65 -15.92
N LEU A 285 8.43 -9.67 -15.28
CA LEU A 285 8.31 -8.24 -15.61
C LEU A 285 9.57 -7.71 -16.31
N VAL A 286 10.72 -8.36 -16.14
CA VAL A 286 12.03 -7.88 -16.63
C VAL A 286 12.16 -7.77 -18.16
N ASP A 287 11.28 -8.45 -18.90
CA ASP A 287 11.32 -8.62 -20.35
C ASP A 287 9.97 -8.20 -20.98
N VAL A 288 9.29 -7.25 -20.36
CA VAL A 288 8.04 -6.65 -20.86
C VAL A 288 8.37 -5.23 -21.31
N ASP A 289 8.37 -5.01 -22.62
CA ASP A 289 8.53 -3.67 -23.21
C ASP A 289 7.18 -2.92 -23.15
N ASP A 290 7.22 -1.60 -22.91
CA ASP A 290 6.02 -0.75 -22.80
C ASP A 290 5.14 -0.75 -24.07
N ASP A 291 5.71 -1.11 -25.22
CA ASP A 291 5.05 -1.16 -26.52
C ASP A 291 4.40 -2.53 -26.83
N GLU A 292 4.56 -3.53 -25.95
CA GLU A 292 4.06 -4.88 -26.18
C GLU A 292 2.54 -4.97 -25.95
N PRO A 293 1.77 -5.63 -26.84
CA PRO A 293 0.32 -5.70 -26.70
C PRO A 293 -0.09 -6.49 -25.46
N VAL A 294 -0.68 -5.77 -24.50
CA VAL A 294 -1.26 -6.35 -23.28
C VAL A 294 -2.61 -6.99 -23.59
N VAL A 295 -2.81 -8.23 -23.13
CA VAL A 295 -4.08 -8.93 -23.28
C VAL A 295 -5.11 -8.31 -22.34
N PRO A 296 -6.31 -7.94 -22.84
CA PRO A 296 -7.36 -7.36 -22.00
C PRO A 296 -7.84 -8.35 -20.94
N CYS A 297 -8.08 -7.85 -19.74
CA CYS A 297 -8.57 -8.67 -18.64
C CYS A 297 -10.02 -9.13 -18.87
N PRO A 298 -10.37 -10.35 -18.43
CA PRO A 298 -11.75 -10.82 -18.52
C PRO A 298 -12.65 -10.01 -17.57
N ALA A 299 -13.87 -9.72 -18.02
CA ALA A 299 -14.95 -9.27 -17.16
C ALA A 299 -15.51 -10.46 -16.37
N PHE A 300 -15.65 -10.29 -15.06
CA PHE A 300 -16.18 -11.34 -14.18
C PHE A 300 -17.69 -11.29 -14.07
N VAL A 301 -18.31 -10.15 -14.37
CA VAL A 301 -19.77 -10.01 -14.42
C VAL A 301 -20.18 -9.87 -15.88
N GLU A 302 -21.26 -10.55 -16.27
CA GLU A 302 -21.83 -10.39 -17.61
C GLU A 302 -22.17 -8.92 -17.91
N GLY A 303 -21.60 -8.37 -18.99
CA GLY A 303 -21.73 -6.95 -19.34
C GLY A 303 -20.97 -5.97 -18.42
N GLY A 304 -20.16 -6.48 -17.50
CA GLY A 304 -19.33 -5.70 -16.58
C GLY A 304 -18.01 -5.23 -17.16
N LEU A 305 -17.25 -4.51 -16.35
CA LEU A 305 -15.94 -3.99 -16.72
C LEU A 305 -14.84 -5.07 -16.61
N PRO A 306 -13.75 -4.95 -17.38
CA PRO A 306 -12.54 -5.72 -17.12
C PRO A 306 -12.05 -5.42 -15.70
N TRP A 307 -11.68 -6.45 -14.95
CA TRP A 307 -11.40 -6.27 -13.52
C TRP A 307 -10.12 -5.45 -13.25
N LEU A 308 -9.18 -5.42 -14.21
CA LEU A 308 -8.01 -4.53 -14.20
C LEU A 308 -7.93 -3.73 -15.48
N GLU A 309 -7.53 -2.47 -15.34
CA GLU A 309 -7.16 -1.56 -16.41
C GLU A 309 -5.86 -0.82 -16.04
N LEU A 310 -4.99 -0.58 -17.03
CA LEU A 310 -3.77 0.20 -16.83
C LEU A 310 -4.10 1.62 -16.36
N GLY A 311 -3.43 2.06 -15.29
CA GLY A 311 -3.66 3.38 -14.68
C GLY A 311 -4.85 3.43 -13.72
N ARG A 312 -5.47 2.29 -13.42
CA ARG A 312 -6.48 2.12 -12.38
C ARG A 312 -5.87 1.45 -11.15
N ASP A 313 -5.02 2.17 -10.43
CA ASP A 313 -4.28 1.63 -9.27
C ASP A 313 -5.06 1.81 -7.95
N LEU A 314 -4.93 0.85 -7.03
CA LEU A 314 -5.40 0.87 -5.63
C LEU A 314 -4.31 1.38 -4.67
N LEU A 315 -3.61 2.44 -5.06
CA LEU A 315 -2.65 3.05 -4.16
C LEU A 315 -3.40 3.76 -3.04
N PRO A 316 -3.05 3.53 -1.75
CA PRO A 316 -3.51 4.42 -0.68
C PRO A 316 -3.05 5.85 -1.00
N PRO A 317 -3.80 6.89 -0.60
CA PRO A 317 -3.32 8.27 -0.70
C PRO A 317 -1.98 8.36 0.03
N GLU A 318 -0.91 8.73 -0.69
CA GLU A 318 0.42 8.85 -0.11
C GLU A 318 0.36 9.85 1.07
N GLU A 319 0.72 9.37 2.27
CA GLU A 319 1.16 10.27 3.34
C GLU A 319 2.42 10.95 2.81
N ASP A 320 2.30 12.24 2.47
CA ASP A 320 3.41 13.08 2.07
C ASP A 320 4.38 13.20 3.25
N ASP A 321 5.30 12.24 3.35
CA ASP A 321 6.48 12.30 4.20
C ASP A 321 7.35 13.44 3.68
N GLY A 322 7.02 14.66 4.11
CA GLY A 322 7.62 15.94 3.76
C GLY A 322 9.11 16.04 4.10
N ARG A 323 9.94 15.23 3.44
CA ARG A 323 11.39 15.32 3.39
C ARG A 323 11.80 15.83 2.01
N PHE A 324 11.32 17.03 1.69
CA PHE A 324 12.02 17.89 0.73
C PHE A 324 13.30 18.40 1.39
N LEU A 325 14.43 17.74 1.11
CA LEU A 325 15.73 18.39 1.27
C LEU A 325 15.91 19.32 0.06
N PRO A 326 16.03 20.65 0.24
CA PRO A 326 16.34 21.54 -0.86
C PRO A 326 17.76 21.25 -1.36
N SER A 327 17.86 20.70 -2.56
CA SER A 327 19.13 20.50 -3.26
C SER A 327 19.66 21.85 -3.72
N GLY A 328 20.49 22.47 -2.88
CA GLY A 328 21.25 23.66 -3.21
C GLY A 328 22.22 23.38 -4.35
N SER A 329 21.89 23.87 -5.54
CA SER A 329 22.81 23.98 -6.68
C SER A 329 23.91 24.99 -6.34
N ALA A 330 25.01 24.51 -5.76
CA ALA A 330 26.27 25.25 -5.72
C ALA A 330 27.12 24.85 -6.93
N ALA A 331 26.93 25.58 -8.03
CA ALA A 331 27.96 25.71 -9.05
C ALA A 331 29.13 26.49 -8.43
N VAL A 332 30.32 25.89 -8.37
CA VAL A 332 31.56 26.60 -8.10
C VAL A 332 32.49 26.31 -9.26
N GLU A 333 32.54 27.27 -10.18
CA GLU A 333 33.60 27.41 -11.17
C GLU A 333 34.73 28.27 -10.56
N SER A 334 35.94 28.02 -11.03
CA SER A 334 37.21 28.32 -10.38
C SER A 334 37.73 29.76 -10.58
N ALA A 335 38.29 30.30 -9.50
CA ALA A 335 39.43 31.23 -9.36
C ALA A 335 39.66 32.43 -10.33
N ALA A 336 39.69 33.65 -9.75
CA ALA A 336 40.85 34.56 -9.77
C ALA A 336 40.67 35.75 -8.79
N VAL A 337 41.73 36.05 -8.03
CA VAL A 337 41.98 37.26 -7.19
C VAL A 337 42.70 38.30 -8.10
N PRO A 338 42.89 39.62 -7.80
CA PRO A 338 42.76 40.30 -6.50
C PRO A 338 42.38 41.82 -6.46
N VAL A 339 42.38 42.37 -5.23
CA VAL A 339 42.71 43.76 -4.82
C VAL A 339 41.60 44.85 -4.67
N THR A 340 41.53 45.35 -3.42
CA THR A 340 41.14 46.68 -2.88
C THR A 340 39.70 47.21 -2.96
N GLY A 341 39.29 47.80 -1.84
CA GLY A 341 38.50 49.03 -1.84
C GLY A 341 37.33 49.00 -0.88
N GLY A 342 37.51 49.59 0.31
CA GLY A 342 36.40 49.94 1.19
C GLY A 342 35.44 50.94 0.53
N GLY A 343 34.17 50.84 0.88
CA GLY A 343 33.13 51.74 0.36
C GLY A 343 31.77 51.38 0.92
N THR A 344 31.47 51.92 2.09
CA THR A 344 30.14 52.00 2.68
C THR A 344 29.19 52.77 1.75
N SER A 345 28.01 52.24 1.43
CA SER A 345 26.78 53.04 1.24
C SER A 345 25.52 52.15 1.20
N ALA A 346 24.52 52.56 1.98
CA ALA A 346 23.13 52.06 2.05
C ALA A 346 22.39 52.30 0.70
N ALA A 347 21.23 51.75 0.33
CA ALA A 347 20.03 51.14 0.96
C ALA A 347 19.25 50.41 -0.20
N PRO A 348 18.02 49.84 -0.10
CA PRO A 348 17.10 49.72 1.04
C PRO A 348 16.59 48.28 1.31
N SER A 349 16.23 48.05 2.56
CA SER A 349 15.50 46.87 3.03
C SER A 349 13.99 47.07 2.82
N GLY A 350 13.35 46.17 2.08
CA GLY A 350 11.91 45.93 2.16
C GLY A 350 11.70 44.43 2.47
N PRO A 351 10.93 44.06 3.51
CA PRO A 351 10.69 42.66 3.80
C PRO A 351 9.63 42.10 2.84
N ALA A 352 10.03 41.16 1.98
CA ALA A 352 9.09 40.23 1.38
C ALA A 352 8.89 39.08 2.37
N GLU A 353 7.80 39.12 3.13
CA GLU A 353 7.38 38.02 4.00
C GLU A 353 6.98 36.82 3.13
N THR A 354 7.81 35.78 3.15
CA THR A 354 7.43 34.44 2.73
C THR A 354 6.48 33.87 3.78
N VAL A 355 5.18 33.87 3.49
CA VAL A 355 4.19 33.17 4.33
C VAL A 355 4.36 31.67 4.11
N ASP A 356 4.80 30.99 5.16
CA ASP A 356 4.86 29.53 5.28
C ASP A 356 3.43 28.94 5.11
N PRO A 357 3.17 28.14 4.05
CA PRO A 357 1.84 27.59 3.76
C PRO A 357 1.28 26.74 4.92
N GLY A 358 2.16 26.12 5.71
CA GLY A 358 1.77 25.32 6.88
C GLY A 358 1.26 26.18 8.03
N ARG A 359 1.66 27.46 8.10
CA ARG A 359 1.14 28.41 9.09
C ARG A 359 -0.19 28.99 8.63
N ALA A 360 -0.34 29.31 7.34
CA ALA A 360 -1.60 29.79 6.79
C ALA A 360 -2.73 28.77 6.96
N LEU A 361 -2.47 27.48 6.70
CA LEU A 361 -3.44 26.40 6.89
C LEU A 361 -3.81 26.20 8.36
N ARG A 362 -2.84 26.29 9.28
CA ARG A 362 -3.07 26.19 10.73
C ARG A 362 -3.88 27.37 11.26
N THR A 363 -3.62 28.57 10.76
CA THR A 363 -4.38 29.78 11.10
C THR A 363 -5.82 29.66 10.60
N ALA A 364 -6.02 29.20 9.35
CA ALA A 364 -7.37 28.98 8.80
C ALA A 364 -8.15 27.91 9.58
N LEU A 365 -7.50 26.81 9.99
CA LEU A 365 -8.13 25.77 10.81
C LEU A 365 -8.54 26.26 12.20
N LEU A 366 -7.70 27.10 12.83
CA LEU A 366 -8.02 27.72 14.13
C LEU A 366 -9.16 28.75 13.99
N GLU A 367 -9.24 29.45 12.87
CA GLU A 367 -10.28 30.42 12.58
C GLU A 367 -11.64 29.72 12.36
N ILE A 368 -11.65 28.59 11.64
CA ILE A 368 -12.83 27.72 11.47
C ILE A 368 -13.32 27.18 12.83
N ASP A 369 -12.41 26.72 13.69
CA ASP A 369 -12.80 26.24 15.03
C ASP A 369 -13.32 27.37 15.93
N SER A 370 -12.77 28.58 15.81
CA SER A 370 -13.26 29.75 16.53
C SER A 370 -14.66 30.19 16.07
N LEU A 371 -14.94 30.10 14.77
CA LEU A 371 -16.25 30.39 14.18
C LEU A 371 -17.27 29.32 14.58
N LYS A 372 -16.88 28.04 14.59
CA LYS A 372 -17.73 26.94 15.10
C LYS A 372 -18.06 27.11 16.59
N ALA A 373 -17.11 27.59 17.39
CA ALA A 373 -17.34 27.88 18.81
C ALA A 373 -18.30 29.07 19.01
N GLN A 374 -18.18 30.12 18.20
CA GLN A 374 -19.09 31.27 18.21
C GLN A 374 -20.52 30.88 17.78
N LEU A 375 -20.67 29.97 16.82
CA LEU A 375 -21.97 29.45 16.39
C LEU A 375 -22.66 28.63 17.50
N ARG A 376 -21.88 27.84 18.26
CA ARG A 376 -22.38 27.10 19.44
C ARG A 376 -22.77 28.05 20.58
N ALA A 377 -22.05 29.15 20.76
CA ALA A 377 -22.36 30.15 21.77
C ALA A 377 -23.62 30.97 21.41
N ALA A 378 -23.83 31.27 20.12
CA ALA A 378 -25.02 31.98 19.64
C ALA A 378 -26.30 31.13 19.70
N GLY A 379 -26.19 29.79 19.64
CA GLY A 379 -27.32 28.86 19.84
C GLY A 379 -27.68 28.57 21.31
N GLY A 380 -26.94 29.14 22.27
CA GLY A 380 -26.99 28.73 23.69
C GLY A 380 -27.87 29.56 24.63
N THR A 381 -28.51 30.65 24.17
CA THR A 381 -29.33 31.50 25.06
C THR A 381 -30.81 31.46 24.69
N SER A 382 -31.50 30.39 25.10
CA SER A 382 -32.93 30.40 25.40
C SER A 382 -33.25 29.20 26.30
N GLY A 383 -33.00 29.37 27.60
CA GLY A 383 -33.40 28.43 28.63
C GLY A 383 -34.68 28.88 29.32
N VAL A 384 -35.60 27.91 29.41
CA VAL A 384 -36.69 27.74 30.40
C VAL A 384 -38.03 28.43 30.12
N GLY A 385 -38.98 27.62 29.65
CA GLY A 385 -40.41 27.86 29.76
C GLY A 385 -41.21 26.79 29.02
N ILE A 386 -41.66 25.74 29.71
CA ILE A 386 -42.66 24.80 29.18
C ILE A 386 -44.02 25.52 29.20
N PRO A 387 -44.67 25.68 28.03
CA PRO A 387 -46.07 25.26 27.95
C PRO A 387 -46.44 24.58 26.62
N ASN A 388 -47.01 23.38 26.76
CA ASN A 388 -48.04 22.70 25.94
C ASN A 388 -47.89 22.59 24.39
N PRO A 389 -48.11 21.39 23.78
CA PRO A 389 -47.95 21.19 22.34
C PRO A 389 -49.22 21.58 21.59
N ALA A 390 -49.21 22.77 20.98
CA ALA A 390 -50.13 23.09 19.90
C ALA A 390 -49.48 24.13 18.98
N ARG A 391 -49.09 23.68 17.78
CA ARG A 391 -48.63 24.49 16.63
C ARG A 391 -47.45 25.42 16.93
N THR A 392 -46.23 24.89 16.81
CA THR A 392 -45.06 25.70 16.52
C THR A 392 -44.98 25.86 15.00
N GLU A 393 -45.30 27.05 14.51
CA GLU A 393 -44.97 27.47 13.15
C GLU A 393 -43.45 27.36 13.00
N VAL A 394 -43.01 26.64 11.96
CA VAL A 394 -41.59 26.53 11.60
C VAL A 394 -41.13 27.96 11.27
N ALA A 395 -40.25 28.51 12.11
CA ALA A 395 -39.60 29.77 11.82
C ALA A 395 -38.79 29.60 10.53
N GLU A 396 -39.21 30.28 9.47
CA GLU A 396 -38.47 30.40 8.21
C GLU A 396 -37.01 30.77 8.51
N PRO A 397 -36.02 30.04 7.96
CA PRO A 397 -34.62 30.39 8.16
C PRO A 397 -34.39 31.81 7.61
N GLY A 398 -33.95 32.72 8.49
CA GLY A 398 -33.71 34.11 8.13
C GLY A 398 -32.72 34.23 6.96
N GLU A 399 -32.88 35.29 6.15
CA GLU A 399 -32.13 35.55 4.91
C GLU A 399 -30.61 35.39 5.09
N ASP A 400 -30.08 35.66 6.28
CA ASP A 400 -28.66 35.52 6.63
C ASP A 400 -28.13 34.07 6.60
N TRP A 401 -28.97 33.07 6.89
CA TRP A 401 -28.57 31.65 6.90
C TRP A 401 -28.46 31.08 5.49
N ALA A 402 -29.38 31.46 4.60
CA ALA A 402 -29.34 31.03 3.20
C ALA A 402 -28.12 31.60 2.47
N VAL A 403 -27.71 32.84 2.80
CA VAL A 403 -26.49 33.46 2.26
C VAL A 403 -25.24 32.75 2.75
N LEU A 404 -25.17 32.40 4.05
CA LEU A 404 -24.02 31.67 4.60
C LEU A 404 -23.89 30.24 4.05
N GLU A 405 -25.00 29.56 3.84
CA GLU A 405 -25.02 28.21 3.22
C GLU A 405 -24.53 28.26 1.76
N GLN A 406 -24.96 29.27 1.00
CA GLN A 406 -24.48 29.46 -0.38
C GLN A 406 -22.98 29.77 -0.43
N GLU A 407 -22.49 30.65 0.46
CA GLU A 407 -21.07 30.97 0.56
C GLU A 407 -20.23 29.72 0.89
N LEU A 408 -20.69 28.87 1.82
CA LEU A 408 -19.99 27.63 2.17
C LEU A 408 -19.98 26.62 1.02
N LEU A 409 -21.08 26.50 0.27
CA LEU A 409 -21.16 25.64 -0.91
C LEU A 409 -20.23 26.11 -2.03
N ASP A 410 -20.10 27.42 -2.22
CA ASP A 410 -19.19 27.97 -3.22
C ASP A 410 -17.72 27.81 -2.81
N GLN A 411 -17.38 27.93 -1.52
CA GLN A 411 -16.05 27.59 -1.01
C GLN A 411 -15.71 26.10 -1.18
N LEU A 412 -16.65 25.20 -0.93
CA LEU A 412 -16.45 23.76 -1.16
C LEU A 412 -16.24 23.45 -2.64
N ARG A 413 -16.96 24.12 -3.55
CA ARG A 413 -16.75 24.00 -4.99
C ARG A 413 -15.36 24.47 -5.39
N GLN A 414 -14.92 25.63 -4.92
CA GLN A 414 -13.58 26.15 -5.20
C GLN A 414 -12.48 25.20 -4.72
N LEU A 415 -12.59 24.68 -3.50
CA LEU A 415 -11.61 23.72 -2.97
C LEU A 415 -11.59 22.40 -3.76
N THR A 416 -12.73 21.93 -4.23
CA THR A 416 -12.84 20.72 -5.05
C THR A 416 -12.19 20.92 -6.43
N GLU A 417 -12.41 22.08 -7.05
CA GLU A 417 -11.78 22.46 -8.32
C GLU A 417 -10.26 22.62 -8.17
N GLU A 418 -9.79 23.21 -7.07
CA GLU A 418 -8.38 23.37 -6.81
C GLU A 418 -7.69 22.02 -6.55
N ASN A 419 -8.32 21.12 -5.80
CA ASN A 419 -7.78 19.78 -5.55
C ASN A 419 -7.70 18.96 -6.85
N THR A 420 -8.74 18.99 -7.69
CA THR A 420 -8.68 18.34 -9.01
C THR A 420 -7.62 18.94 -9.93
N ARG A 421 -7.36 20.26 -9.84
CA ARG A 421 -6.27 20.92 -10.57
C ARG A 421 -4.90 20.47 -10.06
N LEU A 422 -4.69 20.41 -8.76
CA LEU A 422 -3.44 19.95 -8.13
C LEU A 422 -3.17 18.48 -8.46
N GLN A 423 -4.17 17.61 -8.41
CA GLN A 423 -4.05 16.21 -8.82
C GLN A 423 -3.60 16.07 -10.28
N LYS A 424 -4.17 16.86 -11.20
CA LYS A 424 -3.74 16.87 -12.61
C LYS A 424 -2.30 17.36 -12.76
N ALA A 425 -1.91 18.40 -12.01
CA ALA A 425 -0.53 18.91 -12.02
C ALA A 425 0.47 17.87 -11.50
N ASN A 426 0.14 17.14 -10.43
CA ASN A 426 0.98 16.08 -9.89
C ASN A 426 1.16 14.91 -10.86
N ARG A 427 0.09 14.49 -11.54
CA ARG A 427 0.18 13.47 -12.61
C ARG A 427 1.10 13.93 -13.74
N GLN A 428 0.98 15.20 -14.13
CA GLN A 428 1.82 15.77 -15.19
C GLN A 428 3.29 15.86 -14.79
N LEU A 429 3.59 16.30 -13.55
CA LEU A 429 4.95 16.35 -13.01
C LEU A 429 5.58 14.97 -12.90
N THR A 430 4.80 13.98 -12.45
CA THR A 430 5.25 12.58 -12.36
C THR A 430 5.59 12.03 -13.74
N LYS A 431 4.74 12.28 -14.75
CA LYS A 431 5.01 11.92 -16.14
C LYS A 431 6.29 12.60 -16.65
N GLN A 432 6.46 13.90 -16.42
CA GLN A 432 7.65 14.64 -16.83
C GLN A 432 8.93 14.11 -16.18
N ARG A 433 8.87 13.73 -14.90
CA ARG A 433 9.99 13.10 -14.18
C ARG A 433 10.35 11.76 -14.82
N ASN A 434 9.35 10.93 -15.10
CA ASN A 434 9.57 9.61 -15.70
C ASN A 434 10.15 9.74 -17.12
N ASP A 435 9.60 10.64 -17.96
CA ASP A 435 10.12 10.95 -19.29
C ASP A 435 11.57 11.47 -19.22
N ALA A 436 11.89 12.33 -18.24
CA ALA A 436 13.25 12.85 -18.05
C ALA A 436 14.23 11.76 -17.61
N GLN A 437 13.80 10.84 -16.74
CA GLN A 437 14.59 9.70 -16.30
C GLN A 437 14.81 8.69 -17.44
N GLU A 438 13.80 8.44 -18.27
CA GLU A 438 13.90 7.60 -19.45
C GLU A 438 14.85 8.22 -20.49
N ARG A 439 14.77 9.54 -20.71
CA ARG A 439 15.73 10.27 -21.56
C ARG A 439 17.15 10.21 -21.00
N ALA A 440 17.32 10.31 -19.69
CA ALA A 440 18.63 10.18 -19.05
C ALA A 440 19.19 8.75 -19.23
N ARG A 441 18.36 7.72 -19.05
CA ARG A 441 18.73 6.31 -19.31
C ARG A 441 19.08 6.07 -20.77
N LYS A 442 18.28 6.59 -21.71
CA LYS A 442 18.55 6.52 -23.16
C LYS A 442 19.83 7.27 -23.52
N ALA A 443 20.11 8.43 -22.91
CA ALA A 443 21.35 9.19 -23.14
C ALA A 443 22.60 8.49 -22.58
N VAL A 444 22.46 7.73 -21.48
CA VAL A 444 23.53 6.86 -20.97
C VAL A 444 23.75 5.66 -21.90
N ARG A 445 22.67 5.10 -22.47
CA ARG A 445 22.70 3.94 -23.38
C ARG A 445 23.11 4.29 -24.81
N SER A 446 22.90 5.53 -25.25
CA SER A 446 23.15 6.00 -26.63
C SER A 446 24.46 6.77 -26.81
N ARG A 447 25.27 6.97 -25.77
CA ARG A 447 26.67 7.36 -25.96
C ARG A 447 27.34 6.22 -26.73
N PRO A 448 27.72 6.40 -28.01
CA PRO A 448 28.61 5.45 -28.63
C PRO A 448 29.85 5.43 -27.75
N ALA A 449 30.23 4.24 -27.31
CA ALA A 449 31.49 4.03 -26.65
C ALA A 449 32.57 4.48 -27.64
N ALA A 450 33.00 5.75 -27.53
CA ALA A 450 34.34 6.12 -27.89
C ALA A 450 35.25 5.45 -26.86
N GLU A 451 35.32 4.12 -26.92
CA GLU A 451 36.40 3.30 -26.42
C GLU A 451 37.67 3.80 -27.12
N ARG A 452 38.22 4.92 -26.65
CA ARG A 452 39.65 4.86 -26.35
C ARG A 452 39.73 3.83 -25.26
N SER A 453 40.10 2.60 -25.63
CA SER A 453 40.17 1.48 -24.69
C SER A 453 40.90 1.98 -23.45
N ALA A 454 40.44 1.68 -22.23
CA ALA A 454 41.13 2.14 -21.02
C ALA A 454 42.66 1.86 -21.11
N LEU A 455 43.03 0.80 -21.83
CA LEU A 455 44.39 0.44 -22.24
C LEU A 455 45.22 1.55 -22.93
N GLU A 456 44.59 2.48 -23.64
CA GLU A 456 45.24 3.62 -24.31
C GLU A 456 45.49 4.80 -23.36
N LEU A 457 44.83 4.81 -22.20
CA LEU A 457 44.87 5.90 -21.22
C LEU A 457 45.79 5.60 -20.01
N PHE A 458 46.25 4.35 -19.85
CA PHE A 458 47.09 3.92 -18.73
C PHE A 458 48.45 3.39 -19.20
N GLY A 459 49.48 3.51 -18.35
CA GLY A 459 50.84 3.08 -18.66
C GLY A 459 50.99 1.57 -18.65
N THR A 460 50.11 0.86 -17.93
CA THR A 460 50.01 -0.60 -17.94
C THR A 460 48.56 -1.08 -18.01
N VAL A 461 48.39 -2.32 -18.51
CA VAL A 461 47.09 -2.99 -18.60
C VAL A 461 46.53 -3.30 -17.19
N GLU A 462 47.40 -3.50 -16.19
CA GLU A 462 46.99 -3.66 -14.79
C GLU A 462 46.44 -2.37 -14.19
N GLU A 463 47.04 -1.21 -14.49
CA GLU A 463 46.51 0.10 -14.07
C GLU A 463 45.10 0.34 -14.64
N ALA A 464 44.87 -0.03 -15.90
CA ALA A 464 43.55 0.04 -16.52
C ALA A 464 42.51 -0.81 -15.79
N LEU A 465 42.86 -2.06 -15.44
CA LEU A 465 42.00 -2.92 -14.62
C LEU A 465 41.70 -2.29 -13.26
N ARG A 466 42.75 -1.81 -12.56
CA ARG A 466 42.60 -1.18 -11.24
C ARG A 466 41.69 0.04 -11.30
N HIS A 467 41.78 0.84 -12.37
CA HIS A 467 40.89 1.95 -12.61
C HIS A 467 39.44 1.52 -12.87
N GLU A 468 39.20 0.46 -13.66
CA GLU A 468 37.84 -0.06 -13.88
C GLU A 468 37.21 -0.57 -12.58
N VAL A 469 37.96 -1.30 -11.75
CA VAL A 469 37.50 -1.76 -10.43
C VAL A 469 37.24 -0.59 -9.49
N HIS A 470 38.14 0.40 -9.44
CA HIS A 470 37.97 1.60 -8.63
C HIS A 470 36.73 2.40 -9.06
N SER A 471 36.56 2.59 -10.38
CA SER A 471 35.40 3.29 -10.95
C SER A 471 34.10 2.56 -10.62
N ALA A 472 34.09 1.22 -10.68
CA ALA A 472 32.96 0.41 -10.24
C ALA A 472 32.67 0.59 -8.74
N TRP A 473 33.69 0.67 -7.89
CA TRP A 473 33.52 0.94 -6.45
C TRP A 473 32.94 2.34 -6.21
N VAL A 474 33.46 3.37 -6.90
CA VAL A 474 32.96 4.74 -6.79
C VAL A 474 31.48 4.85 -7.16
N GLY A 475 31.05 4.16 -8.20
CA GLY A 475 29.65 4.17 -8.65
C GLY A 475 28.73 3.25 -7.85
N ARG A 476 29.26 2.22 -7.19
CA ARG A 476 28.48 1.20 -6.47
C ARG A 476 28.32 1.50 -4.97
N ILE A 477 29.33 2.10 -4.34
CA ILE A 477 29.30 2.41 -2.92
C ILE A 477 29.02 3.91 -2.74
N SER A 478 27.96 4.24 -2.00
CA SER A 478 27.61 5.64 -1.75
C SER A 478 28.70 6.35 -0.94
N PRO A 479 28.86 7.68 -1.07
CA PRO A 479 29.89 8.40 -0.32
C PRO A 479 29.87 8.16 1.19
N ALA A 480 28.68 7.98 1.78
CA ALA A 480 28.52 7.71 3.22
C ALA A 480 29.02 6.33 3.63
N GLU A 481 28.84 5.32 2.78
CA GLU A 481 29.22 3.93 3.09
C GLU A 481 30.69 3.60 2.79
N LYS A 482 31.40 4.46 2.04
CA LYS A 482 32.80 4.20 1.64
C LYS A 482 33.76 4.02 2.81
N ALA A 483 33.46 4.65 3.96
CA ALA A 483 34.26 4.50 5.18
C ALA A 483 34.09 3.11 5.80
N ASP A 484 32.87 2.57 5.79
CA ASP A 484 32.56 1.25 6.34
C ASP A 484 32.87 0.12 5.35
N LEU A 485 32.96 0.45 4.05
CA LEU A 485 33.18 -0.47 2.94
C LEU A 485 34.37 -0.04 2.07
N PRO A 486 35.58 0.04 2.65
CA PRO A 486 36.76 0.40 1.89
C PRO A 486 37.08 -0.72 0.89
N LEU A 487 37.54 -0.32 -0.30
CA LEU A 487 38.06 -1.27 -1.27
C LEU A 487 39.38 -1.86 -0.72
N ALA A 488 39.37 -3.14 -0.35
CA ALA A 488 40.56 -3.80 0.18
C ALA A 488 41.70 -3.83 -0.85
N SER A 489 42.95 -3.87 -0.36
CA SER A 489 44.11 -4.15 -1.18
C SER A 489 44.02 -5.55 -1.78
N TYR A 490 44.45 -5.72 -3.02
CA TYR A 490 44.46 -7.00 -3.71
C TYR A 490 45.61 -7.13 -4.69
N ARG A 491 46.01 -8.39 -4.92
CA ARG A 491 47.01 -8.77 -5.89
C ARG A 491 46.35 -9.22 -7.19
N VAL A 492 47.00 -8.92 -8.30
CA VAL A 492 46.55 -9.34 -9.62
C VAL A 492 47.48 -10.45 -10.09
N GLY A 493 46.93 -11.65 -10.26
CA GLY A 493 47.67 -12.80 -10.76
C GLY A 493 48.01 -12.64 -12.24
N PRO A 494 49.05 -13.36 -12.74
CA PRO A 494 49.62 -13.14 -14.05
C PRO A 494 48.66 -13.39 -15.22
N LYS A 495 47.64 -14.24 -15.02
CA LYS A 495 46.63 -14.57 -16.04
C LYS A 495 45.40 -13.66 -15.99
N PHE A 496 45.22 -12.93 -14.90
CA PHE A 496 43.94 -12.29 -14.61
C PHE A 496 43.64 -11.18 -15.61
N VAL A 497 44.60 -10.30 -15.82
CA VAL A 497 44.49 -9.15 -16.71
C VAL A 497 44.11 -9.59 -18.13
N GLU A 498 44.82 -10.58 -18.68
CA GLU A 498 44.55 -11.12 -20.01
C GLU A 498 43.14 -11.72 -20.09
N SER A 499 42.77 -12.58 -19.14
CA SER A 499 41.44 -13.22 -19.12
C SER A 499 40.28 -12.23 -18.94
N TYR A 500 40.50 -11.13 -18.21
CA TYR A 500 39.52 -10.07 -17.96
C TYR A 500 39.30 -9.22 -19.23
N PHE A 501 40.38 -8.75 -19.86
CA PHE A 501 40.27 -7.93 -21.07
C PHE A 501 39.87 -8.73 -22.32
N ALA A 502 40.02 -10.05 -22.30
CA ALA A 502 39.44 -10.93 -23.31
C ALA A 502 37.90 -10.96 -23.29
N GLN A 503 37.25 -10.48 -22.22
CA GLN A 503 35.78 -10.42 -22.14
C GLN A 503 35.20 -9.20 -22.87
N PRO A 504 33.97 -9.29 -23.40
CA PRO A 504 33.22 -8.14 -23.91
C PRO A 504 33.04 -7.05 -22.84
N ALA A 505 32.95 -5.78 -23.24
CA ALA A 505 32.86 -4.63 -22.33
C ALA A 505 31.72 -4.75 -21.30
N GLU A 506 30.57 -5.28 -21.71
CA GLU A 506 29.41 -5.51 -20.84
C GLU A 506 29.72 -6.52 -19.72
N VAL A 507 30.45 -7.59 -20.06
CA VAL A 507 30.88 -8.62 -19.11
C VAL A 507 31.98 -8.08 -18.21
N ARG A 508 32.91 -7.25 -18.71
CA ARG A 508 33.92 -6.55 -17.90
C ARG A 508 33.26 -5.66 -16.85
N SER A 509 32.23 -4.89 -17.23
CA SER A 509 31.47 -4.07 -16.28
C SER A 509 30.83 -4.90 -15.16
N LYS A 510 30.25 -6.06 -15.49
CA LYS A 510 29.70 -7.00 -14.51
C LYS A 510 30.79 -7.63 -13.64
N ALA A 511 31.92 -8.00 -14.22
CA ALA A 511 33.06 -8.56 -13.52
C ALA A 511 33.68 -7.54 -12.55
N ALA A 512 33.87 -6.28 -12.95
CA ALA A 512 34.34 -5.21 -12.07
C ALA A 512 33.42 -5.01 -10.86
N LYS A 513 32.10 -5.03 -11.05
CA LYS A 513 31.12 -4.97 -9.95
C LYS A 513 31.24 -6.19 -9.02
N ALA A 514 31.39 -7.39 -9.58
CA ALA A 514 31.58 -8.62 -8.81
C ALA A 514 32.88 -8.57 -7.99
N LEU A 515 33.97 -8.04 -8.55
CA LEU A 515 35.23 -7.84 -7.84
C LEU A 515 35.07 -6.86 -6.68
N VAL A 516 34.29 -5.79 -6.83
CA VAL A 516 34.00 -4.88 -5.72
C VAL A 516 33.26 -5.61 -4.59
N ASP A 517 32.23 -6.40 -4.90
CA ASP A 517 31.50 -7.19 -3.90
C ASP A 517 32.43 -8.16 -3.16
N LEU A 518 33.40 -8.75 -3.87
CA LEU A 518 34.42 -9.62 -3.29
C LEU A 518 35.38 -8.84 -2.37
N LEU A 519 35.95 -7.74 -2.85
CA LEU A 519 36.99 -6.97 -2.18
C LEU A 519 36.49 -6.18 -0.97
N VAL A 520 35.20 -5.86 -0.93
CA VAL A 520 34.53 -5.25 0.23
C VAL A 520 34.03 -6.33 1.21
N GLY A 521 34.15 -7.62 0.88
CA GLY A 521 33.78 -8.73 1.76
C GLY A 521 32.29 -9.04 1.80
N ARG A 522 31.53 -8.66 0.75
CA ARG A 522 30.07 -8.86 0.66
C ARG A 522 29.63 -9.98 -0.29
N ALA A 523 30.54 -10.60 -1.04
CA ALA A 523 30.20 -11.62 -2.04
C ALA A 523 29.34 -12.80 -1.51
N GLY A 524 29.40 -13.15 -0.22
CA GLY A 524 28.54 -14.18 0.37
C GLY A 524 27.11 -13.74 0.73
N TYR A 525 26.84 -12.43 0.76
CA TYR A 525 25.55 -11.85 1.15
C TYR A 525 24.78 -11.27 -0.04
N VAL A 526 25.44 -11.13 -1.19
CA VAL A 526 24.83 -10.64 -2.43
C VAL A 526 24.28 -11.84 -3.20
N ASN A 527 22.96 -11.88 -3.38
CA ASN A 527 22.32 -12.89 -4.23
C ASN A 527 22.94 -12.86 -5.62
N GLY A 528 23.36 -14.02 -6.11
CA GLY A 528 24.06 -14.14 -7.38
C GLY A 528 25.58 -13.95 -7.34
N ARG A 529 26.19 -13.80 -6.17
CA ARG A 529 27.66 -13.79 -5.99
C ARG A 529 28.17 -15.04 -5.29
N GLU A 530 27.57 -16.18 -5.56
CA GLU A 530 27.90 -17.44 -4.91
C GLU A 530 29.41 -17.76 -4.97
N VAL A 531 30.04 -17.82 -3.80
CA VAL A 531 31.46 -18.17 -3.63
C VAL A 531 31.56 -19.64 -3.25
N HIS A 532 32.27 -20.41 -4.05
CA HIS A 532 32.49 -21.83 -3.83
C HIS A 532 33.98 -22.18 -3.87
N PRO A 533 34.45 -23.15 -3.07
CA PRO A 533 35.79 -23.72 -3.25
C PRO A 533 35.97 -24.26 -4.68
N LEU A 534 37.05 -23.88 -5.35
CA LEU A 534 37.45 -24.50 -6.61
C LEU A 534 38.18 -25.82 -6.27
N ARG A 535 37.68 -26.94 -6.79
CA ARG A 535 38.19 -28.28 -6.47
C ARG A 535 39.02 -28.84 -7.61
N THR A 536 39.98 -29.69 -7.27
CA THR A 536 40.91 -30.35 -8.22
C THR A 536 40.23 -31.35 -9.18
N GLY A 537 38.92 -31.61 -9.04
CA GLY A 537 38.16 -32.45 -9.95
C GLY A 537 36.65 -32.30 -9.78
N LEU A 538 35.88 -33.05 -10.57
CA LEU A 538 34.43 -32.88 -10.79
C LEU A 538 33.51 -33.27 -9.61
N GLY A 539 33.96 -34.14 -8.71
CA GLY A 539 33.19 -34.61 -7.55
C GLY A 539 33.19 -33.63 -6.36
N GLY A 540 32.06 -33.56 -5.64
CA GLY A 540 31.90 -32.71 -4.45
C GLY A 540 32.85 -33.04 -3.28
N ASN A 541 33.44 -34.25 -3.29
CA ASN A 541 34.41 -34.73 -2.30
C ASN A 541 35.87 -34.48 -2.69
N ASN A 542 36.13 -33.88 -3.86
CA ASN A 542 37.51 -33.59 -4.26
C ASN A 542 38.09 -32.48 -3.39
N PRO A 543 39.39 -32.56 -3.07
CA PRO A 543 40.04 -31.54 -2.27
C PRO A 543 40.00 -30.20 -3.01
N GLN A 544 39.81 -29.13 -2.25
CA GLN A 544 39.98 -27.78 -2.73
C GLN A 544 41.38 -27.62 -3.31
N GLN A 545 41.49 -26.91 -4.42
CA GLN A 545 42.77 -26.59 -5.01
C GLN A 545 43.55 -25.67 -4.07
N ALA A 546 44.72 -26.14 -3.66
CA ALA A 546 45.65 -25.42 -2.81
C ALA A 546 46.97 -25.22 -3.55
N ARG A 547 47.61 -24.07 -3.35
CA ARG A 547 48.95 -23.75 -3.86
C ARG A 547 50.01 -24.07 -2.79
N GLU A 548 51.26 -24.26 -3.20
CA GLU A 548 52.37 -24.64 -2.30
C GLU A 548 52.59 -23.66 -1.13
N ASP A 549 52.20 -22.40 -1.31
CA ASP A 549 52.25 -21.35 -0.29
C ASP A 549 51.07 -21.38 0.70
N GLY A 550 50.16 -22.35 0.58
CA GLY A 550 48.97 -22.49 1.42
C GLY A 550 47.76 -21.67 0.94
N ALA A 551 47.85 -20.99 -0.21
CA ALA A 551 46.72 -20.26 -0.76
C ALA A 551 45.61 -21.23 -1.25
N LEU A 552 44.35 -20.89 -0.99
CA LEU A 552 43.19 -21.70 -1.35
C LEU A 552 42.40 -21.07 -2.50
N CYS A 553 42.05 -21.86 -3.52
CA CYS A 553 41.35 -21.34 -4.69
C CYS A 553 39.83 -21.36 -4.52
N PHE A 554 39.19 -20.27 -4.91
CA PHE A 554 37.75 -20.07 -4.89
C PHE A 554 37.27 -19.63 -6.27
N ARG A 555 36.00 -19.94 -6.55
CA ARG A 555 35.27 -19.45 -7.71
C ARG A 555 34.07 -18.65 -7.25
N MET A 556 33.79 -17.54 -7.92
CA MET A 556 32.66 -16.66 -7.66
C MET A 556 31.88 -16.39 -8.95
N ALA A 557 30.56 -16.37 -8.86
CA ALA A 557 29.69 -16.05 -9.99
C ALA A 557 29.80 -14.56 -10.42
N VAL A 558 30.04 -14.33 -11.72
CA VAL A 558 29.91 -13.00 -12.35
C VAL A 558 28.51 -12.83 -12.95
N GLU A 559 27.96 -13.90 -13.51
CA GLU A 559 26.62 -13.95 -14.10
C GLU A 559 25.92 -15.25 -13.64
N ASN A 560 24.59 -15.23 -13.55
CA ASN A 560 23.79 -16.41 -13.20
C ASN A 560 22.67 -16.61 -14.22
N ASN A 561 22.23 -17.86 -14.38
CA ASN A 561 21.11 -18.24 -15.24
C ASN A 561 21.23 -17.81 -16.71
N VAL A 562 22.46 -17.56 -17.20
CA VAL A 562 22.74 -17.27 -18.61
C VAL A 562 23.61 -18.38 -19.22
N PRO A 563 23.38 -18.78 -20.48
CA PRO A 563 24.27 -19.71 -21.18
C PRO A 563 25.71 -19.21 -21.18
N SER A 564 26.68 -20.07 -20.87
CA SER A 564 28.09 -19.69 -20.76
C SER A 564 28.36 -18.59 -19.71
N ALA A 565 27.66 -18.61 -18.57
CA ALA A 565 27.87 -17.66 -17.47
C ALA A 565 29.35 -17.54 -17.08
N ARG A 566 29.84 -16.34 -16.77
CA ARG A 566 31.24 -16.14 -16.34
C ARG A 566 31.41 -16.34 -14.84
N ARG A 567 32.59 -16.81 -14.45
CA ARG A 567 33.06 -16.90 -13.07
C ARG A 567 34.45 -16.28 -12.93
N VAL A 568 34.68 -15.65 -11.79
CA VAL A 568 36.02 -15.21 -11.38
C VAL A 568 36.61 -16.27 -10.48
N HIS A 569 37.84 -16.70 -10.79
CA HIS A 569 38.67 -17.50 -9.91
C HIS A 569 39.62 -16.58 -9.14
N PHE A 570 39.76 -16.82 -7.85
CA PHE A 570 40.67 -16.07 -6.98
C PHE A 570 41.27 -16.97 -5.92
N TRP A 571 42.45 -16.60 -5.44
CA TRP A 571 43.12 -17.24 -4.33
C TRP A 571 42.91 -16.42 -3.07
N LYS A 572 42.58 -17.10 -1.97
CA LYS A 572 42.68 -16.53 -0.64
C LYS A 572 44.04 -16.92 -0.07
N LEU A 573 44.87 -15.91 0.17
CA LEU A 573 46.22 -16.09 0.71
C LEU A 573 46.17 -16.39 2.22
N PRO A 574 47.22 -17.00 2.81
CA PRO A 574 47.26 -17.31 4.24
C PRO A 574 47.20 -16.07 5.14
N ASP A 575 47.65 -14.92 4.65
CA ASP A 575 47.58 -13.61 5.33
C ASP A 575 46.17 -12.98 5.25
N GLY A 576 45.25 -13.58 4.50
CA GLY A 576 43.88 -13.12 4.31
C GLY A 576 43.67 -12.25 3.06
N ASP A 577 44.74 -11.89 2.36
CA ASP A 577 44.65 -11.10 1.13
C ASP A 577 44.03 -11.90 -0.02
N ILE A 578 43.48 -11.17 -0.99
CA ILE A 578 42.89 -11.74 -2.20
C ILE A 578 43.86 -11.56 -3.37
N GLU A 579 44.13 -12.65 -4.08
CA GLU A 579 44.86 -12.65 -5.35
C GLU A 579 43.92 -13.09 -6.48
N LEU A 580 43.65 -12.19 -7.43
CA LEU A 580 42.78 -12.45 -8.57
C LEU A 580 43.47 -13.39 -9.57
N HIS A 581 42.83 -14.48 -9.99
CA HIS A 581 43.49 -15.50 -10.83
C HIS A 581 43.10 -15.42 -12.31
N GLU A 582 41.82 -15.60 -12.62
CA GLU A 582 41.30 -15.52 -14.00
C GLU A 582 39.77 -15.30 -14.05
N VAL A 583 39.26 -14.89 -15.21
CA VAL A 583 37.83 -14.86 -15.56
C VAL A 583 37.54 -15.92 -16.62
N VAL A 584 36.69 -16.88 -16.29
CA VAL A 584 36.42 -18.05 -17.13
C VAL A 584 34.92 -18.29 -17.34
N LEU A 585 34.60 -19.09 -18.36
CA LEU A 585 33.24 -19.58 -18.58
C LEU A 585 32.93 -20.72 -17.60
N HIS A 586 31.71 -20.74 -17.09
CA HIS A 586 31.20 -21.77 -16.20
C HIS A 586 31.30 -23.19 -16.78
N ASP A 587 31.10 -23.30 -18.11
CA ASP A 587 30.99 -24.58 -18.80
C ASP A 587 32.33 -25.03 -19.44
N ARG A 588 33.44 -24.33 -19.19
CA ARG A 588 34.77 -24.87 -19.53
C ARG A 588 35.15 -25.92 -18.49
N TYR A 589 34.92 -27.17 -18.86
CA TYR A 589 35.62 -28.30 -18.28
C TYR A 589 37.07 -28.24 -18.76
N ASP A 590 38.01 -27.96 -17.86
CA ASP A 590 39.43 -28.18 -18.16
C ASP A 590 39.62 -29.69 -18.43
N VAL A 591 40.22 -29.99 -19.58
CA VAL A 591 40.69 -31.32 -19.98
C VAL A 591 42.10 -31.52 -19.47
#